data_AF-A0A926IW69-F1
#
_entry.id   AF-A0A926IW69-F1
#
_cell.length_a   1.000
_cell.length_b   1.000
_cell.length_c   1.000
_cell.angle_alpha   90.00
_cell.angle_beta   90.00
_cell.angle_gamma   90.00
#
_symmetry.space_group_name_H-M   'P 1'
#
loop_
_entity.id
_entity.type
_entity.pdbx_description
1 polymer ?
#
loop_
_entity_poly.entity_id
_entity_poly.type
_entity_poly.pdbx_seq_one_letter_code
_entity_poly.pdbx_strand_id
1 'polypeptide(L)'
;MRRLLACALLLPLLAGGSAAGTDQPFRARGFHNDSVHRYFPDLNSRFNAVRYGRWRALEIAWTVGINPDLDREFSSYLLSLLGDPPRYPPEPHLVAPRFARGARPVFEALVWGQMLEQQLTDALASPDGSPELTRQRLARALAAYQREPYALRDSDPGGGGAAAASTVLVSEAARAAPVSARILTSGTALFIRSAEALAGTNFGEQRWRVMDTIALFDRGFAGEFGQAPSPAPQPPETGSENAAALRPVSYRTSAPVVMAISPVLADQLDRLSRFRAEVFETLVPGGVSSEARRQRDTALRELVRRYGLPAKGIGGE
;
A
#
# COMPACT_ATOMS: atom_id res chain seq x y z
N MET A 1 17.18 2.33 74.35
CA MET A 1 17.22 3.54 73.48
C MET A 1 18.16 3.22 72.32
N ARG A 2 17.75 2.90 71.09
CA ARG A 2 17.11 3.68 70.01
C ARG A 2 16.63 2.64 68.96
N ARG A 3 15.34 2.53 68.62
CA ARG A 3 14.62 3.18 67.49
C ARG A 3 15.38 3.06 66.15
N LEU A 4 14.93 2.16 65.26
CA LEU A 4 14.13 2.43 64.05
C LEU A 4 14.87 3.31 63.03
N LEU A 5 15.21 2.78 61.85
CA LEU A 5 14.44 3.03 60.63
C LEU A 5 15.01 2.24 59.44
N ALA A 6 14.13 1.43 58.86
CA ALA A 6 14.28 0.85 57.54
C ALA A 6 14.06 1.95 56.49
N CYS A 7 14.90 1.98 55.47
CA CYS A 7 14.59 2.58 54.17
C CYS A 7 15.07 1.61 53.10
N ALA A 8 14.24 0.59 52.88
CA ALA A 8 14.29 -0.23 51.68
C ALA A 8 14.02 0.68 50.48
N LEU A 9 15.01 0.78 49.60
CA LEU A 9 14.91 1.37 48.27
C LEU A 9 13.94 0.54 47.42
N LEU A 10 12.65 0.78 47.60
CA LEU A 10 11.59 0.45 46.67
C LEU A 10 11.49 1.60 45.66
N LEU A 11 12.29 1.52 44.59
CA LEU A 11 12.02 2.26 43.36
C LEU A 11 10.99 1.46 42.56
N PRO A 12 9.71 1.88 42.48
CA PRO A 12 8.85 1.37 41.44
C PRO A 12 9.38 1.93 40.11
N LEU A 13 9.80 1.02 39.24
CA LEU A 13 9.85 1.23 37.79
C LEU A 13 8.42 1.60 37.34
N LEU A 14 8.08 2.88 37.47
CA LEU A 14 6.96 3.48 36.78
C LEU A 14 7.30 3.39 35.30
N ALA A 15 6.73 2.37 34.67
CA ALA A 15 6.52 2.29 33.25
C ALA A 15 5.96 3.64 32.79
N GLY A 16 6.79 4.42 32.09
CA GLY A 16 6.35 5.56 31.33
C GLY A 16 5.43 5.08 30.21
N GLY A 17 4.14 4.94 30.53
CA GLY A 17 3.09 4.87 29.54
C GLY A 17 3.03 6.21 28.82
N SER A 18 3.78 6.35 27.74
CA SER A 18 3.56 7.42 26.76
C SER A 18 2.27 7.09 26.01
N ALA A 19 1.15 7.49 26.58
CA ALA A 19 -0.10 7.60 25.85
C ALA A 19 -0.16 8.97 25.14
N ALA A 20 -0.53 8.91 23.86
CA ALA A 20 -1.17 9.98 23.09
C ALA A 20 -0.33 11.23 22.76
N GLY A 21 0.49 11.10 21.71
CA GLY A 21 0.70 12.17 20.73
C GLY A 21 0.26 11.66 19.38
N THR A 22 -0.79 12.24 18.79
CA THR A 22 -1.24 12.02 17.41
C THR A 22 -0.23 12.63 16.43
N ASP A 23 1.00 12.14 16.44
CA ASP A 23 2.00 12.48 15.43
C ASP A 23 1.76 11.58 14.21
N GLN A 24 1.68 12.21 13.04
CA GLN A 24 1.60 11.52 11.75
C GLN A 24 2.61 10.37 11.70
N PRO A 25 2.27 9.24 11.04
CA PRO A 25 3.17 8.11 10.96
C PRO A 25 4.40 8.54 10.18
N PHE A 26 5.53 8.72 10.86
CA PHE A 26 6.86 8.72 10.27
C PHE A 26 7.22 9.79 9.22
N ARG A 27 7.04 11.08 9.51
CA ARG A 27 7.93 12.06 8.85
C ARG A 27 9.33 11.98 9.48
N ALA A 28 10.18 11.10 8.96
CA ALA A 28 11.60 11.11 9.32
C ALA A 28 12.14 12.52 9.12
N ARG A 29 12.65 13.20 10.15
CA ARG A 29 13.21 14.57 9.97
C ARG A 29 14.27 14.54 8.86
N GLY A 30 14.09 15.33 7.80
CA GLY A 30 15.05 15.40 6.71
C GLY A 30 14.55 16.19 5.50
N PHE A 31 15.49 16.81 4.78
CA PHE A 31 15.24 17.60 3.58
C PHE A 31 14.69 16.82 2.39
N HIS A 32 14.56 15.49 2.48
CA HIS A 32 14.08 14.61 1.40
C HIS A 32 12.58 14.29 1.50
N ASN A 33 11.92 14.57 2.62
CA ASN A 33 10.46 14.39 2.72
C ASN A 33 9.74 15.25 1.68
N ASP A 34 8.67 14.74 1.10
CA ASP A 34 7.89 15.47 0.09
C ASP A 34 8.76 15.86 -1.14
N SER A 35 9.82 15.10 -1.44
CA SER A 35 10.65 15.33 -2.64
C SER A 35 9.87 15.03 -3.92
N VAL A 36 9.05 13.98 -3.94
CA VAL A 36 8.18 13.72 -5.09
C VAL A 36 7.22 14.89 -5.29
N HIS A 37 6.63 15.42 -4.22
CA HIS A 37 5.75 16.59 -4.30
C HIS A 37 6.47 17.83 -4.86
N ARG A 38 7.70 18.11 -4.42
CA ARG A 38 8.48 19.28 -4.84
C ARG A 38 9.02 19.18 -6.26
N TYR A 39 9.51 18.01 -6.65
CA TYR A 39 10.29 17.85 -7.88
C TYR A 39 9.53 17.15 -9.00
N PHE A 40 8.51 16.36 -8.67
CA PHE A 40 7.68 15.57 -9.58
C PHE A 40 6.18 15.71 -9.24
N PRO A 41 5.62 16.94 -9.23
CA PRO A 41 4.26 17.20 -8.76
C PRO A 41 3.17 16.46 -9.56
N ASP A 42 3.39 16.22 -10.85
CA ASP A 42 2.45 15.48 -11.71
C ASP A 42 2.38 14.01 -11.31
N LEU A 43 3.54 13.41 -11.00
CA LEU A 43 3.62 12.05 -10.46
C LEU A 43 2.93 11.98 -9.10
N ASN A 44 3.24 12.95 -8.20
CA ASN A 44 2.64 13.00 -6.87
C ASN A 44 1.09 13.04 -6.95
N SER A 45 0.55 13.83 -7.87
CA SER A 45 -0.90 13.99 -7.99
C SER A 45 -1.58 12.71 -8.49
N ARG A 46 -0.92 11.95 -9.38
CA ARG A 46 -1.40 10.61 -9.80
C ARG A 46 -1.25 9.55 -8.72
N PHE A 47 -0.18 9.59 -7.93
CA PHE A 47 -0.08 8.78 -6.71
C PHE A 47 -1.24 9.08 -5.76
N ASN A 48 -1.61 10.35 -5.58
CA ASN A 48 -2.75 10.72 -4.74
C ASN A 48 -4.08 10.20 -5.31
N ALA A 49 -4.33 10.36 -6.61
CA ALA A 49 -5.51 9.78 -7.26
C ALA A 49 -5.63 8.27 -6.98
N VAL A 50 -4.53 7.52 -7.16
CA VAL A 50 -4.49 6.08 -6.85
C VAL A 50 -4.72 5.80 -5.37
N ARG A 51 -4.16 6.60 -4.45
CA ARG A 51 -4.38 6.45 -3.00
C ARG A 51 -5.85 6.70 -2.63
N TYR A 52 -6.45 7.79 -3.13
CA TYR A 52 -7.88 8.06 -2.96
C TYR A 52 -8.72 6.90 -3.50
N GLY A 53 -8.36 6.39 -4.68
CA GLY A 53 -9.01 5.25 -5.27
C GLY A 53 -8.94 4.02 -4.36
N ARG A 54 -7.74 3.64 -3.90
CA ARG A 54 -7.54 2.51 -2.99
C ARG A 54 -8.40 2.59 -1.73
N TRP A 55 -8.42 3.74 -1.07
CA TRP A 55 -9.24 3.93 0.13
C TRP A 55 -10.75 3.88 -0.17
N ARG A 56 -11.19 4.51 -1.26
CA ARG A 56 -12.59 4.47 -1.67
C ARG A 56 -13.04 3.05 -2.01
N ALA A 57 -12.21 2.28 -2.70
CA ALA A 57 -12.49 0.88 -3.03
C ALA A 57 -12.68 0.03 -1.78
N LEU A 58 -11.82 0.20 -0.76
CA LEU A 58 -11.94 -0.48 0.52
C LEU A 58 -13.23 -0.10 1.25
N GLU A 59 -13.59 1.19 1.27
CA GLU A 59 -14.81 1.66 1.92
C GLU A 59 -16.08 1.08 1.28
N ILE A 60 -16.15 1.07 -0.06
CA ILE A 60 -17.31 0.50 -0.74
C ILE A 60 -17.32 -1.03 -0.56
N ALA A 61 -16.20 -1.72 -0.83
CA ALA A 61 -16.11 -3.18 -0.71
C ALA A 61 -16.42 -3.67 0.72
N TRP A 62 -16.05 -2.90 1.74
CA TRP A 62 -16.44 -3.19 3.13
C TRP A 62 -17.95 -3.32 3.30
N THR A 63 -18.74 -2.49 2.59
CA THR A 63 -20.19 -2.43 2.73
C THR A 63 -20.92 -3.38 1.79
N VAL A 64 -20.61 -3.36 0.51
CA VAL A 64 -21.39 -4.06 -0.53
C VAL A 64 -20.67 -5.28 -1.12
N GLY A 65 -19.42 -5.51 -0.72
CA GLY A 65 -18.58 -6.55 -1.29
C GLY A 65 -18.02 -6.16 -2.64
N ILE A 66 -17.32 -7.09 -3.28
CA ILE A 66 -16.76 -6.87 -4.62
C ILE A 66 -17.76 -7.39 -5.65
N ASN A 67 -18.27 -6.49 -6.49
CA ASN A 67 -19.29 -6.80 -7.49
C ASN A 67 -19.14 -5.87 -8.73
N PRO A 68 -19.77 -6.19 -9.87
CA PRO A 68 -19.63 -5.39 -11.09
C PRO A 68 -20.12 -3.94 -10.99
N ASP A 69 -21.06 -3.64 -10.09
CA ASP A 69 -21.56 -2.26 -9.90
C ASP A 69 -20.56 -1.40 -9.11
N LEU A 70 -19.89 -1.99 -8.11
CA LEU A 70 -18.72 -1.39 -7.45
C LEU A 70 -17.68 -0.99 -8.50
N ASP A 71 -17.42 -1.87 -9.48
CA ASP A 71 -16.41 -1.62 -10.50
C ASP A 71 -16.73 -0.41 -11.37
N ARG A 72 -17.99 -0.24 -11.74
CA ARG A 72 -18.42 0.91 -12.52
C ARG A 72 -18.30 2.20 -11.71
N GLU A 73 -18.80 2.20 -10.47
CA GLU A 73 -18.74 3.38 -9.58
C GLU A 73 -17.29 3.77 -9.30
N PHE A 74 -16.45 2.78 -8.97
CA PHE A 74 -15.06 2.99 -8.65
C PHE A 74 -14.23 3.46 -9.84
N SER A 75 -14.42 2.84 -11.02
CA SER A 75 -13.72 3.24 -12.23
C SER A 75 -14.10 4.67 -12.63
N SER A 76 -15.39 5.02 -12.55
CA SER A 76 -15.84 6.40 -12.79
C SER A 76 -15.22 7.38 -11.79
N TYR A 77 -15.16 7.01 -10.51
CA TYR A 77 -14.54 7.84 -9.48
C TYR A 77 -13.04 8.05 -9.75
N LEU A 78 -12.28 6.99 -10.01
CA LEU A 78 -10.86 7.13 -10.29
C LEU A 78 -10.57 7.86 -11.61
N LEU A 79 -11.35 7.59 -12.67
CA LEU A 79 -11.26 8.35 -13.92
C LEU A 79 -11.49 9.85 -13.69
N SER A 80 -12.48 10.21 -12.85
CA SER A 80 -12.72 11.61 -12.50
C SER A 80 -11.53 12.23 -11.77
N LEU A 81 -10.91 11.49 -10.84
CA LEU A 81 -9.69 11.94 -10.15
C LEU A 81 -8.51 12.05 -11.11
N LEU A 82 -8.37 11.17 -12.10
CA LEU A 82 -7.26 11.24 -13.04
C LEU A 82 -7.42 12.36 -14.08
N GLY A 83 -8.66 12.81 -14.33
CA GLY A 83 -8.95 14.01 -15.12
C GLY A 83 -8.46 15.31 -14.45
N ASP A 84 -8.57 15.40 -13.12
CA ASP A 84 -8.00 16.48 -12.31
C ASP A 84 -7.33 15.92 -11.03
N PRO A 85 -6.07 15.44 -11.14
CA PRO A 85 -5.39 14.72 -10.06
C PRO A 85 -5.23 15.52 -8.76
N PRO A 86 -5.61 14.96 -7.60
CA PRO A 86 -5.49 15.67 -6.32
C PRO A 86 -4.04 16.03 -5.98
N ARG A 87 -3.80 17.30 -5.66
CA ARG A 87 -2.47 17.78 -5.24
C ARG A 87 -1.98 17.19 -3.91
N TYR A 88 -2.91 16.94 -3.00
CA TYR A 88 -2.62 16.49 -1.64
C TYR A 88 -3.04 15.03 -1.43
N PRO A 89 -2.29 14.29 -0.60
CA PRO A 89 -2.66 12.92 -0.28
C PRO A 89 -4.01 12.87 0.45
N PRO A 90 -4.78 11.78 0.31
CA PRO A 90 -6.00 11.60 1.09
C PRO A 90 -5.70 11.50 2.58
N GLU A 91 -6.61 12.02 3.39
CA GLU A 91 -6.73 11.62 4.79
C GLU A 91 -7.46 10.27 4.86
N PRO A 92 -6.79 9.13 5.13
CA PRO A 92 -7.37 7.80 4.93
C PRO A 92 -8.65 7.57 5.75
N HIS A 93 -8.72 8.11 6.97
CA HIS A 93 -9.87 8.00 7.85
C HIS A 93 -11.11 8.77 7.35
N LEU A 94 -10.92 9.81 6.54
CA LEU A 94 -12.03 10.56 5.94
C LEU A 94 -12.56 9.84 4.69
N VAL A 95 -11.69 9.15 3.95
CA VAL A 95 -12.07 8.44 2.72
C VAL A 95 -12.67 7.06 3.01
N ALA A 96 -12.15 6.35 4.03
CA ALA A 96 -12.58 5.00 4.40
C ALA A 96 -12.98 4.86 5.89
N PRO A 97 -13.94 5.67 6.38
CA PRO A 97 -14.27 5.75 7.80
C PRO A 97 -14.86 4.45 8.37
N ARG A 98 -15.69 3.72 7.62
CA ARG A 98 -16.30 2.49 8.14
C ARG A 98 -15.28 1.36 8.17
N PHE A 99 -14.47 1.25 7.13
CA PHE A 99 -13.38 0.28 7.08
C PHE A 99 -12.36 0.54 8.22
N ALA A 100 -12.00 1.80 8.47
CA ALA A 100 -11.10 2.18 9.56
C ALA A 100 -11.61 1.75 10.94
N ARG A 101 -12.92 1.88 11.20
CA ARG A 101 -13.54 1.44 12.46
C ARG A 101 -13.65 -0.08 12.55
N GLY A 102 -14.14 -0.72 11.48
CA GLY A 102 -14.50 -2.14 11.49
C GLY A 102 -13.35 -3.12 11.30
N ALA A 103 -12.22 -2.66 10.75
CA ALA A 103 -11.03 -3.47 10.49
C ALA A 103 -9.74 -2.71 10.86
N ARG A 104 -9.71 -2.06 12.03
CA ARG A 104 -8.62 -1.15 12.44
C ARG A 104 -7.21 -1.73 12.24
N PRO A 105 -6.88 -2.98 12.63
CA PRO A 105 -5.53 -3.51 12.43
C PRO A 105 -5.09 -3.55 10.97
N VAL A 106 -6.02 -3.85 10.06
CA VAL A 106 -5.79 -3.92 8.62
C VAL A 106 -5.64 -2.52 8.06
N PHE A 107 -6.52 -1.61 8.46
CA PHE A 107 -6.46 -0.20 8.08
C PHE A 107 -5.10 0.42 8.44
N GLU A 108 -4.66 0.25 9.69
CA GLU A 108 -3.37 0.78 10.15
C GLU A 108 -2.20 0.18 9.36
N ALA A 109 -2.21 -1.13 9.12
CA ALA A 109 -1.17 -1.78 8.33
C ALA A 109 -1.08 -1.23 6.89
N LEU A 110 -2.23 -0.90 6.27
CA LEU A 110 -2.28 -0.27 4.96
C LEU A 110 -1.79 1.18 4.98
N VAL A 111 -2.12 1.96 6.02
CA VAL A 111 -1.61 3.33 6.22
C VAL A 111 -0.09 3.31 6.36
N TRP A 112 0.44 2.44 7.23
CA TRP A 112 1.88 2.29 7.43
C TRP A 112 2.61 1.80 6.17
N GLY A 113 1.99 0.89 5.41
CA GLY A 113 2.52 0.47 4.12
C GLY A 113 2.55 1.60 3.08
N GLN A 114 1.50 2.42 2.99
CA GLN A 114 1.47 3.60 2.13
C GLN A 114 2.58 4.59 2.50
N MET A 115 2.81 4.79 3.80
CA MET A 115 3.89 5.67 4.28
C MET A 115 5.27 5.13 3.87
N LEU A 116 5.51 3.82 3.98
CA LEU A 116 6.76 3.20 3.54
C LEU A 116 7.01 3.40 2.03
N GLU A 117 5.97 3.24 1.20
CA GLU A 117 6.02 3.49 -0.24
C GLU A 117 6.30 4.96 -0.57
N GLN A 118 5.73 5.89 0.20
CA GLN A 118 6.04 7.32 0.09
C GLN A 118 7.49 7.62 0.47
N GLN A 119 7.98 7.09 1.60
CA GLN A 119 9.37 7.28 2.03
C GLN A 119 10.38 6.73 1.01
N LEU A 120 10.08 5.59 0.37
CA LEU A 120 10.89 5.07 -0.73
C LEU A 120 10.98 6.09 -1.87
N THR A 121 9.84 6.54 -2.39
CA THR A 121 9.80 7.43 -3.55
C THR A 121 10.39 8.81 -3.24
N ASP A 122 10.18 9.35 -2.04
CA ASP A 122 10.78 10.61 -1.59
C ASP A 122 12.30 10.53 -1.43
N ALA A 123 12.82 9.42 -0.91
CA ALA A 123 14.28 9.23 -0.81
C ALA A 123 14.94 9.15 -2.19
N LEU A 124 14.30 8.48 -3.16
CA LEU A 124 14.78 8.34 -4.53
C LEU A 124 14.67 9.65 -5.32
N ALA A 125 13.61 10.43 -5.11
CA ALA A 125 13.37 11.71 -5.77
C ALA A 125 14.23 12.86 -5.22
N SER A 126 14.98 12.64 -4.15
CA SER A 126 15.75 13.70 -3.49
C SER A 126 16.98 14.10 -4.33
N PRO A 127 17.16 15.38 -4.68
CA PRO A 127 18.23 15.82 -5.59
C PRO A 127 19.63 15.75 -4.98
N ASP A 128 19.72 15.67 -3.65
CA ASP A 128 20.97 15.49 -2.90
C ASP A 128 21.33 14.02 -2.64
N GLY A 129 20.53 13.09 -3.17
CA GLY A 129 20.67 11.66 -2.91
C GLY A 129 21.86 11.03 -3.63
N SER A 130 23.04 11.01 -2.99
CA SER A 130 24.08 10.06 -3.40
C SER A 130 23.59 8.62 -3.18
N PRO A 131 24.08 7.62 -3.93
CA PRO A 131 23.64 6.23 -3.75
C PRO A 131 23.74 5.75 -2.30
N GLU A 132 24.80 6.14 -1.59
CA GLU A 132 25.00 5.79 -0.18
C GLU A 132 24.00 6.51 0.75
N LEU A 133 23.77 7.81 0.53
CA LEU A 133 22.80 8.57 1.33
C LEU A 133 21.37 8.05 1.13
N THR A 134 21.03 7.70 -0.11
CA THR A 134 19.74 7.08 -0.45
C THR A 134 19.58 5.74 0.26
N ARG A 135 20.58 4.85 0.23
CA ARG A 135 20.55 3.58 1.00
C ARG A 135 20.31 3.82 2.49
N GLN A 136 21.01 4.79 3.09
CA GLN A 136 20.85 5.12 4.50
C GLN A 136 19.44 5.63 4.83
N ARG A 137 18.85 6.48 3.97
CA ARG A 137 17.47 6.96 4.13
C ARG A 137 16.48 5.81 4.07
N LEU A 138 16.61 4.93 3.08
CA LEU A 138 15.75 3.74 2.92
C LEU A 138 15.89 2.78 4.10
N ALA A 139 17.11 2.53 4.58
CA ALA A 139 17.34 1.70 5.77
C ALA A 139 16.66 2.29 7.02
N ARG A 140 16.72 3.62 7.22
CA ARG A 140 16.04 4.29 8.33
C ARG A 140 14.52 4.20 8.21
N ALA A 141 13.97 4.40 7.01
CA ALA A 141 12.54 4.27 6.75
C ALA A 141 12.05 2.85 7.06
N LEU A 142 12.76 1.83 6.58
CA LEU A 142 12.44 0.43 6.86
C LEU A 142 12.53 0.10 8.36
N ALA A 143 13.63 0.49 9.01
CA ALA A 143 13.84 0.20 10.43
C ALA A 143 12.74 0.80 11.31
N ALA A 144 12.22 1.96 10.93
CA ALA A 144 11.12 2.54 11.66
C ALA A 144 9.78 1.89 11.37
N TYR A 145 9.48 1.63 10.10
CA TYR A 145 8.29 0.85 9.73
C TYR A 145 8.25 -0.47 10.52
N GLN A 146 9.38 -1.18 10.63
CA GLN A 146 9.45 -2.46 11.35
C GLN A 146 9.20 -2.37 12.87
N ARG A 147 9.41 -1.19 13.48
CA ARG A 147 9.10 -0.98 14.91
C ARG A 147 7.61 -0.83 15.18
N GLU A 148 6.83 -0.52 14.16
CA GLU A 148 5.40 -0.30 14.32
C GLU A 148 4.66 -1.61 14.62
N PRO A 149 3.63 -1.57 15.49
CA PRO A 149 2.84 -2.75 15.83
C PRO A 149 2.00 -3.27 14.65
N TYR A 150 1.82 -2.44 13.61
CA TYR A 150 1.07 -2.78 12.40
C TYR A 150 1.99 -3.07 11.20
N ALA A 151 3.29 -3.19 11.43
CA ALA A 151 4.22 -3.63 10.40
C ALA A 151 3.94 -5.07 10.00
N LEU A 152 3.78 -5.32 8.70
CA LEU A 152 3.57 -6.66 8.16
C LEU A 152 4.78 -7.56 8.43
N ARG A 153 4.58 -8.66 9.15
CA ARG A 153 5.60 -9.67 9.52
C ARG A 153 5.16 -11.07 9.07
N ASP A 154 6.11 -11.99 8.93
CA ASP A 154 5.76 -13.41 8.89
C ASP A 154 5.47 -13.91 10.29
N SER A 155 4.36 -14.62 10.44
CA SER A 155 3.94 -15.19 11.73
C SER A 155 4.34 -16.66 11.87
N ASP A 156 4.90 -17.27 10.82
CA ASP A 156 5.30 -18.68 10.82
C ASP A 156 6.84 -18.82 10.72
N PRO A 157 7.53 -19.00 11.86
CA PRO A 157 8.89 -19.53 11.88
C PRO A 157 8.95 -21.07 11.69
N GLY A 158 7.81 -21.76 11.70
CA GLY A 158 7.72 -23.25 11.71
C GLY A 158 7.08 -23.89 10.48
N GLY A 159 6.51 -23.11 9.56
CA GLY A 159 5.96 -23.59 8.30
C GLY A 159 7.06 -23.76 7.25
N GLY A 160 7.88 -24.81 7.41
CA GLY A 160 8.82 -25.27 6.39
C GLY A 160 8.08 -25.68 5.12
N GLY A 161 7.78 -24.71 4.27
CA GLY A 161 7.03 -24.89 3.05
C GLY A 161 7.24 -23.71 2.12
N ALA A 162 8.50 -23.43 1.77
CA ALA A 162 8.95 -22.66 0.62
C ALA A 162 8.37 -21.23 0.51
N ALA A 163 9.14 -20.16 0.34
CA ALA A 163 9.91 -19.89 -0.88
C ALA A 163 9.32 -20.43 -2.22
N ALA A 164 8.09 -20.95 -2.24
CA ALA A 164 7.42 -21.45 -3.42
C ALA A 164 6.69 -20.27 -4.03
N ALA A 165 7.33 -19.76 -5.08
CA ALA A 165 6.72 -18.96 -6.11
C ALA A 165 6.14 -17.62 -5.62
N SER A 166 6.99 -16.60 -5.73
CA SER A 166 6.57 -15.21 -5.90
C SER A 166 5.81 -15.05 -7.22
N THR A 167 4.64 -15.67 -7.29
CA THR A 167 3.62 -15.41 -8.29
C THR A 167 2.49 -14.81 -7.49
N VAL A 168 2.05 -13.62 -7.87
CA VAL A 168 0.76 -13.10 -7.44
C VAL A 168 -0.28 -14.11 -7.92
N LEU A 169 -0.59 -15.11 -7.09
CA LEU A 169 -1.78 -15.92 -7.26
C LEU A 169 -2.94 -15.02 -6.82
N VAL A 170 -3.28 -14.09 -7.70
CA VAL A 170 -4.64 -13.57 -7.83
C VAL A 170 -5.52 -14.81 -7.77
N SER A 171 -6.28 -15.01 -6.69
CA SER A 171 -7.18 -16.15 -6.59
C SER A 171 -8.08 -16.21 -7.83
N GLU A 172 -8.63 -17.38 -8.16
CA GLU A 172 -9.65 -17.45 -9.22
C GLU A 172 -10.79 -16.44 -8.99
N ALA A 173 -11.09 -16.09 -7.74
CA ALA A 173 -12.04 -15.04 -7.38
C ALA A 173 -11.58 -13.64 -7.81
N ALA A 174 -10.29 -13.29 -7.67
CA ALA A 174 -9.75 -12.02 -8.17
C ALA A 174 -9.47 -12.01 -9.69
N ARG A 175 -9.41 -13.19 -10.34
CA ARG A 175 -9.47 -13.33 -11.81
C ARG A 175 -10.90 -13.21 -12.34
N ALA A 176 -11.88 -13.62 -11.54
CA ALA A 176 -13.31 -13.52 -11.83
C ALA A 176 -13.92 -12.16 -11.43
N ALA A 177 -13.26 -11.38 -10.57
CA ALA A 177 -13.73 -10.08 -10.11
C ALA A 177 -13.30 -8.93 -11.07
N PRO A 178 -14.22 -8.07 -11.51
CA PRO A 178 -13.97 -7.11 -12.58
C PRO A 178 -13.11 -5.92 -12.11
N VAL A 179 -12.46 -5.27 -13.08
CA VAL A 179 -11.96 -3.88 -13.12
C VAL A 179 -11.46 -3.21 -11.81
N SER A 180 -12.18 -3.10 -10.68
CA SER A 180 -11.64 -2.50 -9.44
C SER A 180 -10.43 -3.23 -8.90
N ALA A 181 -10.47 -4.57 -8.85
CA ALA A 181 -9.32 -5.34 -8.40
C ALA A 181 -8.08 -5.06 -9.29
N ARG A 182 -8.32 -4.87 -10.60
CA ARG A 182 -7.27 -4.49 -11.58
C ARG A 182 -6.79 -3.07 -11.42
N ILE A 183 -7.66 -2.13 -11.07
CA ILE A 183 -7.28 -0.74 -10.79
C ILE A 183 -6.37 -0.68 -9.56
N LEU A 184 -6.65 -1.51 -8.54
CA LEU A 184 -5.81 -1.57 -7.34
C LEU A 184 -4.43 -2.18 -7.65
N THR A 185 -4.37 -3.22 -8.49
CA THR A 185 -3.12 -3.83 -8.93
C THR A 185 -2.33 -2.98 -9.91
N SER A 186 -2.98 -2.29 -10.85
CA SER A 186 -2.35 -1.34 -11.78
C SER A 186 -1.86 -0.08 -11.08
N GLY A 187 -2.58 0.37 -10.04
CA GLY A 187 -2.07 1.39 -9.13
C GLY A 187 -0.71 1.00 -8.54
N THR A 188 -0.53 -0.28 -8.18
CA THR A 188 0.77 -0.80 -7.72
C THR A 188 1.84 -0.73 -8.81
N ALA A 189 1.47 -0.94 -10.07
CA ALA A 189 2.38 -0.80 -11.20
C ALA A 189 2.93 0.62 -11.34
N LEU A 190 2.08 1.64 -11.18
CA LEU A 190 2.52 3.04 -11.18
C LEU A 190 3.58 3.28 -10.09
N PHE A 191 3.34 2.84 -8.85
CA PHE A 191 4.31 3.01 -7.75
C PHE A 191 5.65 2.32 -8.01
N ILE A 192 5.62 1.05 -8.44
CA ILE A 192 6.83 0.26 -8.68
C ILE A 192 7.66 0.84 -9.82
N ARG A 193 7.04 1.13 -10.96
CA ARG A 193 7.74 1.67 -12.14
C ARG A 193 8.26 3.08 -11.90
N SER A 194 7.49 3.88 -11.15
CA SER A 194 7.93 5.23 -10.79
C SER A 194 9.10 5.18 -9.81
N ALA A 195 9.13 4.24 -8.86
CA ALA A 195 10.30 4.05 -8.00
C ALA A 195 11.54 3.68 -8.84
N GLU A 196 11.41 2.79 -9.82
CA GLU A 196 12.50 2.48 -10.74
C GLU A 196 12.93 3.68 -11.59
N ALA A 197 11.99 4.49 -12.08
CA ALA A 197 12.27 5.72 -12.82
C ALA A 197 13.00 6.75 -11.95
N LEU A 198 12.58 6.91 -10.70
CA LEU A 198 13.18 7.81 -9.71
C LEU A 198 14.56 7.32 -9.24
N ALA A 199 14.85 6.01 -9.34
CA ALA A 199 16.16 5.46 -9.04
C ALA A 199 17.22 5.75 -10.13
N GLY A 200 16.85 6.53 -11.17
CA GLY A 200 17.76 6.98 -12.23
C GLY A 200 18.99 7.74 -11.70
N THR A 201 20.06 7.73 -12.49
CA THR A 201 21.40 8.15 -12.06
C THR A 201 21.57 9.66 -11.90
N ASN A 202 20.70 10.43 -12.56
CA ASN A 202 20.68 11.88 -12.49
C ASN A 202 19.26 12.43 -12.68
N PHE A 203 19.06 13.68 -12.26
CA PHE A 203 17.74 14.31 -12.23
C PHE A 203 17.10 14.50 -13.61
N GLY A 204 17.91 14.71 -14.67
CA GLY A 204 17.41 14.80 -16.04
C GLY A 204 16.84 13.47 -16.53
N GLU A 205 17.57 12.38 -16.28
CA GLU A 205 17.11 11.03 -16.57
C GLU A 205 15.85 10.67 -15.77
N GLN A 206 15.82 10.97 -14.46
CA GLN A 206 14.65 10.76 -13.61
C GLN A 206 13.41 11.45 -14.20
N ARG A 207 13.52 12.73 -14.58
CA ARG A 207 12.41 13.48 -15.19
C ARG A 207 11.88 12.82 -16.44
N TRP A 208 12.76 12.46 -17.36
CA TRP A 208 12.35 11.81 -18.61
C TRP A 208 11.66 10.46 -18.35
N ARG A 209 12.23 9.59 -17.51
CA ARG A 209 11.64 8.27 -17.19
C ARG A 209 10.32 8.39 -16.42
N VAL A 210 10.20 9.36 -15.52
CA VAL A 210 8.94 9.63 -14.79
C VAL A 210 7.86 10.11 -15.76
N MET A 211 8.16 11.01 -16.68
CA MET A 211 7.19 11.43 -17.71
C MET A 211 6.73 10.25 -18.57
N ASP A 212 7.65 9.39 -18.99
CA ASP A 212 7.29 8.19 -19.78
C ASP A 212 6.43 7.21 -18.96
N THR A 213 6.76 7.01 -17.68
CA THR A 213 5.97 6.18 -16.76
C THR A 213 4.55 6.72 -16.59
N ILE A 214 4.40 8.04 -16.43
CA ILE A 214 3.09 8.71 -16.36
C ILE A 214 2.34 8.51 -17.67
N ALA A 215 2.97 8.76 -18.81
CA ALA A 215 2.32 8.65 -20.11
C ALA A 215 1.87 7.21 -20.39
N LEU A 216 2.66 6.21 -20.01
CA LEU A 216 2.29 4.80 -20.12
C LEU A 216 1.12 4.44 -19.20
N PHE A 217 1.11 4.96 -17.97
CA PHE A 217 0.00 4.78 -17.04
C PHE A 217 -1.28 5.42 -17.56
N ASP A 218 -1.22 6.69 -17.97
CA ASP A 218 -2.38 7.45 -18.48
C ASP A 218 -2.94 6.78 -19.76
N ARG A 219 -2.09 6.29 -20.69
CA ARG A 219 -2.52 5.53 -21.88
C ARG A 219 -3.14 4.19 -21.54
N GLY A 220 -2.50 3.40 -20.67
CA GLY A 220 -3.02 2.10 -20.24
C GLY A 220 -4.37 2.24 -19.56
N PHE A 221 -4.52 3.28 -18.72
CA PHE A 221 -5.75 3.57 -18.01
C PHE A 221 -6.87 4.05 -18.96
N ALA A 222 -6.59 5.00 -19.85
CA ALA A 222 -7.57 5.47 -20.82
C ALA A 222 -8.01 4.36 -21.81
N GLY A 223 -7.09 3.49 -22.21
CA GLY A 223 -7.37 2.38 -23.13
C GLY A 223 -8.24 1.28 -22.52
N GLU A 224 -7.98 0.87 -21.27
CA GLU A 224 -8.73 -0.21 -20.62
C GLU A 224 -10.05 0.28 -20.00
N PHE A 225 -10.09 1.49 -19.43
CA PHE A 225 -11.25 1.99 -18.67
C PHE A 225 -12.08 3.04 -19.41
N GLY A 226 -11.57 3.62 -20.50
CA GLY A 226 -12.28 4.60 -21.32
C GLY A 226 -13.20 3.98 -22.39
N GLN A 227 -13.15 2.67 -22.60
CA GLN A 227 -14.06 1.96 -23.49
C GLN A 227 -15.22 1.32 -22.70
N ALA A 228 -16.41 1.29 -23.28
CA ALA A 228 -17.57 0.63 -22.69
C ALA A 228 -17.22 -0.85 -22.36
N PRO A 229 -17.69 -1.39 -21.22
CA PRO A 229 -17.33 -2.74 -20.80
C PRO A 229 -17.70 -3.73 -21.89
N SER A 230 -16.69 -4.31 -22.54
CA SER A 230 -16.89 -5.39 -23.50
C SER A 230 -17.41 -6.61 -22.73
N PRO A 231 -18.47 -7.29 -23.20
CA PRO A 231 -19.17 -8.32 -22.43
C PRO A 231 -18.36 -9.61 -22.21
N ALA A 232 -17.12 -9.69 -22.67
CA ALA A 232 -16.23 -10.80 -22.40
C ALA A 232 -14.79 -10.30 -22.17
N PRO A 233 -14.06 -10.88 -21.18
CA PRO A 233 -12.62 -10.69 -21.09
C PRO A 233 -11.98 -11.28 -22.35
N GLN A 234 -11.61 -10.43 -23.31
CA GLN A 234 -10.76 -10.88 -24.41
C GLN A 234 -9.38 -11.23 -23.83
N PRO A 235 -8.78 -12.36 -24.22
CA PRO A 235 -7.41 -12.65 -23.84
C PRO A 235 -6.52 -11.50 -24.33
N PRO A 236 -5.54 -11.08 -23.51
CA PRO A 236 -4.67 -9.97 -23.90
C PRO A 236 -4.01 -10.31 -25.23
N GLU A 237 -4.26 -9.51 -26.27
CA GLU A 237 -3.53 -9.63 -27.52
C GLU A 237 -2.04 -9.52 -27.21
N THR A 238 -1.31 -10.60 -27.48
CA THR A 238 0.15 -10.69 -27.32
C THR A 238 0.81 -9.62 -28.19
N GLY A 239 1.07 -8.45 -27.60
CA GLY A 239 1.69 -7.32 -28.29
C GLY A 239 1.10 -5.94 -27.99
N SER A 240 -0.06 -5.83 -27.32
CA SER A 240 -0.60 -4.50 -26.97
C SER A 240 0.23 -3.84 -25.87
N GLU A 241 0.87 -2.70 -26.18
CA GLU A 241 1.59 -1.87 -25.21
C GLU A 241 0.67 -1.42 -24.05
N ASN A 242 -0.64 -1.28 -24.30
CA ASN A 242 -1.63 -0.95 -23.27
C ASN A 242 -1.77 -2.08 -22.23
N ALA A 243 -1.69 -3.34 -22.66
CA ALA A 243 -1.73 -4.49 -21.75
C ALA A 243 -0.46 -4.58 -20.87
N ALA A 244 0.66 -3.96 -21.28
CA ALA A 244 1.90 -3.99 -20.52
C ALA A 244 1.83 -3.14 -19.24
N ALA A 245 1.06 -2.05 -19.22
CA ALA A 245 0.92 -1.15 -18.07
C ALA A 245 0.22 -1.80 -16.86
N LEU A 246 -0.57 -2.84 -17.12
CA LEU A 246 -1.53 -3.45 -16.18
C LEU A 246 -1.11 -4.87 -15.76
N ARG A 247 0.04 -5.35 -16.24
CA ARG A 247 0.56 -6.66 -15.85
C ARG A 247 0.87 -6.67 -14.35
N PRO A 248 0.67 -7.81 -13.67
CA PRO A 248 1.18 -7.99 -12.32
C PRO A 248 2.67 -7.66 -12.30
N VAL A 249 3.05 -6.72 -11.45
CA VAL A 249 4.45 -6.34 -11.25
C VAL A 249 4.83 -6.55 -9.78
N SER A 250 6.12 -6.76 -9.57
CA SER A 250 6.75 -6.78 -8.26
C SER A 250 8.02 -5.94 -8.33
N TYR A 251 8.48 -5.41 -7.20
CA TYR A 251 9.77 -4.74 -7.12
C TYR A 251 10.88 -5.67 -7.59
N ARG A 252 10.79 -6.96 -7.24
CA ARG A 252 11.76 -7.97 -7.67
C ARG A 252 11.93 -8.09 -9.20
N THR A 253 10.85 -7.91 -9.95
CA THR A 253 10.85 -8.12 -11.41
C THR A 253 10.89 -6.82 -12.21
N SER A 254 10.34 -5.75 -11.65
CA SER A 254 10.02 -4.52 -12.38
C SER A 254 10.77 -3.28 -11.85
N ALA A 255 11.53 -3.42 -10.75
CA ALA A 255 12.36 -2.36 -10.20
C ALA A 255 13.77 -2.86 -9.82
N PRO A 256 14.57 -3.33 -10.81
CA PRO A 256 15.88 -3.93 -10.56
C PRO A 256 16.88 -2.97 -9.90
N VAL A 257 16.82 -1.66 -10.17
CA VAL A 257 17.71 -0.70 -9.50
C VAL A 257 17.29 -0.55 -8.04
N VAL A 258 15.98 -0.48 -7.75
CA VAL A 258 15.48 -0.45 -6.36
C VAL A 258 15.90 -1.71 -5.60
N MET A 259 15.79 -2.89 -6.23
CA MET A 259 16.27 -4.16 -5.67
C MET A 259 17.76 -4.14 -5.35
N ALA A 260 18.58 -3.56 -6.23
CA ALA A 260 20.02 -3.43 -6.00
C ALA A 260 20.36 -2.46 -4.85
N ILE A 261 19.56 -1.40 -4.67
CA ILE A 261 19.75 -0.42 -3.59
C ILE A 261 19.35 -1.01 -2.23
N SER A 262 18.18 -1.65 -2.14
CA SER A 262 17.65 -2.18 -0.88
C SER A 262 16.75 -3.41 -1.11
N PRO A 263 17.33 -4.62 -1.18
CA PRO A 263 16.55 -5.84 -1.44
C PRO A 263 15.52 -6.13 -0.33
N VAL A 264 15.88 -5.86 0.93
CA VAL A 264 15.00 -6.08 2.09
C VAL A 264 13.77 -5.17 2.05
N LEU A 265 13.95 -3.90 1.67
CA LEU A 265 12.83 -2.96 1.53
C LEU A 265 11.92 -3.35 0.37
N ALA A 266 12.50 -3.76 -0.76
CA ALA A 266 11.74 -4.21 -1.91
C ALA A 266 10.90 -5.46 -1.61
N ASP A 267 11.48 -6.45 -0.90
CA ASP A 267 10.74 -7.64 -0.43
C ASP A 267 9.59 -7.24 0.53
N GLN A 268 9.81 -6.25 1.39
CA GLN A 268 8.77 -5.72 2.29
C GLN A 268 7.63 -5.04 1.52
N LEU A 269 7.93 -4.34 0.43
CA LEU A 269 6.92 -3.68 -0.41
C LEU A 269 6.19 -4.67 -1.34
N ASP A 270 6.85 -5.74 -1.78
CA ASP A 270 6.20 -6.86 -2.45
C ASP A 270 5.22 -7.58 -1.49
N ARG A 271 5.61 -7.74 -0.23
CA ARG A 271 4.72 -8.23 0.83
C ARG A 271 3.52 -7.32 1.04
N LEU A 272 3.72 -6.00 1.06
CA LEU A 272 2.62 -5.03 1.14
C LEU A 272 1.66 -5.15 -0.05
N SER A 273 2.20 -5.34 -1.25
CA SER A 273 1.40 -5.52 -2.47
C SER A 273 0.55 -6.78 -2.40
N ARG A 274 1.12 -7.87 -1.87
CA ARG A 274 0.36 -9.11 -1.61
C ARG A 274 -0.72 -8.91 -0.55
N PHE A 275 -0.36 -8.28 0.58
CA PHE A 275 -1.31 -7.98 1.65
C PHE A 275 -2.52 -7.17 1.14
N ARG A 276 -2.28 -6.13 0.33
CA ARG A 276 -3.36 -5.32 -0.30
C ARG A 276 -4.30 -6.19 -1.14
N ALA A 277 -3.76 -7.12 -1.93
CA ALA A 277 -4.55 -8.04 -2.74
C ALA A 277 -5.39 -8.98 -1.87
N GLU A 278 -4.76 -9.62 -0.87
CA GLU A 278 -5.46 -10.54 0.04
C GLU A 278 -6.55 -9.83 0.85
N VAL A 279 -6.31 -8.58 1.32
CA VAL A 279 -7.35 -7.76 1.95
C VAL A 279 -8.55 -7.65 1.03
N PHE A 280 -8.34 -7.34 -0.24
CA PHE A 280 -9.43 -7.21 -1.19
C PHE A 280 -10.20 -8.52 -1.36
N GLU A 281 -9.50 -9.65 -1.47
CA GLU A 281 -10.14 -10.97 -1.54
C GLU A 281 -11.01 -11.28 -0.32
N THR A 282 -10.57 -10.92 0.89
CA THR A 282 -11.40 -11.08 2.10
C THR A 282 -12.66 -10.20 2.12
N LEU A 283 -12.70 -9.14 1.31
CA LEU A 283 -13.85 -8.25 1.18
C LEU A 283 -14.85 -8.68 0.12
N VAL A 284 -14.61 -9.75 -0.64
CA VAL A 284 -15.55 -10.26 -1.67
C VAL A 284 -16.98 -10.42 -1.10
N PRO A 285 -17.21 -11.04 0.08
CA PRO A 285 -18.57 -11.19 0.62
C PRO A 285 -19.24 -9.86 0.99
N GLY A 286 -18.46 -8.83 1.34
CA GLY A 286 -18.99 -7.54 1.77
C GLY A 286 -19.67 -7.56 3.13
N GLY A 287 -20.63 -6.65 3.30
CA GLY A 287 -21.37 -6.43 4.56
C GLY A 287 -22.89 -6.37 4.42
N VAL A 288 -23.45 -6.74 3.26
CA VAL A 288 -24.89 -6.64 2.95
C VAL A 288 -25.77 -7.54 3.83
N SER A 289 -25.24 -8.67 4.29
CA SER A 289 -25.96 -9.61 5.16
C SER A 289 -25.13 -9.93 6.40
N SER A 290 -25.80 -10.39 7.46
CA SER A 290 -25.10 -10.84 8.68
C SER A 290 -24.18 -12.03 8.43
N GLU A 291 -24.51 -12.89 7.45
CA GLU A 291 -23.65 -13.98 7.04
C GLU A 291 -22.40 -13.49 6.31
N ALA A 292 -22.56 -12.58 5.35
CA ALA A 292 -21.45 -11.94 4.64
C ALA A 292 -20.49 -11.23 5.61
N ARG A 293 -21.03 -10.47 6.57
CA ARG A 293 -20.23 -9.83 7.63
C ARG A 293 -19.42 -10.85 8.42
N ARG A 294 -20.05 -11.97 8.84
CA ARG A 294 -19.34 -13.04 9.57
C ARG A 294 -18.23 -13.68 8.73
N GLN A 295 -18.48 -13.96 7.45
CA GLN A 295 -17.50 -14.55 6.53
C GLN A 295 -16.31 -13.60 6.33
N ARG A 296 -16.58 -12.34 5.98
CA ARG A 296 -15.58 -11.27 5.85
C ARG A 296 -14.73 -11.12 7.11
N ASP A 297 -15.37 -10.98 8.27
CA ASP A 297 -14.65 -10.74 9.53
C ASP A 297 -13.80 -11.96 9.95
N THR A 298 -14.27 -13.17 9.64
CA THR A 298 -13.50 -14.41 9.87
C THR A 298 -12.27 -14.45 8.98
N ALA A 299 -12.42 -14.18 7.68
CA ALA A 299 -11.32 -14.13 6.72
C ALA A 299 -10.29 -13.06 7.09
N LEU A 300 -10.75 -11.86 7.48
CA LEU A 300 -9.86 -10.77 7.93
C LEU A 300 -9.08 -11.13 9.20
N ARG A 301 -9.71 -11.84 10.16
CA ARG A 301 -9.00 -12.31 11.37
C ARG A 301 -7.93 -13.33 11.05
N GLU A 302 -8.17 -14.21 10.08
CA GLU A 302 -7.15 -15.13 9.59
C GLU A 302 -6.00 -14.39 8.92
N LEU A 303 -6.32 -13.45 8.02
CA LEU A 303 -5.35 -12.60 7.33
C LEU A 303 -4.45 -11.83 8.31
N VAL A 304 -5.06 -11.17 9.30
CA VAL A 304 -4.33 -10.44 10.35
C VAL A 304 -3.39 -11.35 11.13
N ARG A 305 -3.82 -12.58 11.42
CA ARG A 305 -2.99 -13.58 12.10
C ARG A 305 -1.80 -14.02 11.25
N ARG A 306 -1.99 -14.18 9.93
CA ARG A 306 -0.94 -14.55 8.97
C ARG A 306 0.17 -13.50 8.88
N TYR A 307 -0.22 -12.22 8.88
CA TYR A 307 0.70 -11.08 8.75
C TYR A 307 1.23 -10.52 10.09
N GLY A 308 0.98 -11.21 11.20
CA GLY A 308 1.53 -10.86 12.52
C GLY A 308 0.93 -9.59 13.11
N LEU A 309 -0.26 -9.22 12.64
CA LEU A 309 -0.98 -8.02 13.04
C LEU A 309 -1.84 -8.31 14.29
N PRO A 310 -2.14 -7.29 15.13
CA PRO A 310 -2.99 -7.47 16.30
C PRO A 310 -4.43 -7.85 15.88
N ALA A 311 -4.97 -8.94 16.42
CA ALA A 311 -6.31 -9.43 16.05
C ALA A 311 -7.49 -8.61 16.63
N LYS A 312 -7.23 -7.75 17.63
CA LYS A 312 -8.28 -6.95 18.28
C LYS A 312 -8.75 -5.81 17.37
N GLY A 313 -10.06 -5.67 17.20
CA GLY A 313 -10.66 -4.57 16.41
C GLY A 313 -11.15 -4.96 15.01
N ILE A 314 -11.40 -6.25 14.75
CA ILE A 314 -12.11 -6.71 13.55
C ILE A 314 -13.55 -7.09 13.90
N GLY A 315 -14.51 -6.46 13.22
CA GLY A 315 -15.95 -6.71 13.38
C GLY A 315 -16.55 -6.12 14.65
N GLY A 316 -15.88 -5.15 15.27
CA GLY A 316 -16.44 -4.40 16.40
C GLY A 316 -17.44 -3.35 15.90
N GLU A 317 -18.67 -3.46 16.36
CA GLU A 317 -19.63 -2.34 16.41
C GLU A 317 -19.32 -1.45 17.62
#